data_AF-I4GS27-F1
#
_entry.id   AF-I4GS27-F1
#
_cell.length_a   1.000
_cell.length_b   1.000
_cell.length_c   1.000
_cell.angle_alpha   90.00
_cell.angle_beta   90.00
_cell.angle_gamma   90.00
#
_symmetry.space_group_name_H-M   'P 1'
#
loop_
_entity.id
_entity.type
_entity.pdbx_description
1 polymer ?
#
loop_
_entity_poly.entity_id
_entity_poly.type
_entity_poly.pdbx_seq_one_letter_code
_entity_poly.pdbx_strand_id
1 'polypeptide(L)'
;MDATTIGNKFVVLSINVLLAGCGIPIAWLIVKANQPGSWKPHWQKLIRKLKEAVPAGWTVIVPADRGLYAPWLYQVIVEAGWHPFLRINQQGLVKISPHGQWQPLDALVSAPGQSWSGQVVCFKTNPLACTLLARWDSGYQEPWLVLTDLSPQMADALWYGLRPSTDCVYRDLKKSYLGLFPDKLH
;
A
#
# COMPACT_ATOMS: atom_id res chain seq x y z
N MET A 1 2.65 2.39 3.81
CA MET A 1 1.45 2.58 4.67
C MET A 1 1.06 1.25 5.23
N ASP A 2 0.77 1.19 6.54
CA ASP A 2 0.61 -0.08 7.25
C ASP A 2 -0.52 -0.01 8.27
N ALA A 3 -1.31 -1.07 8.37
CA ALA A 3 -2.27 -1.27 9.45
C ALA A 3 -1.86 -2.52 10.23
N THR A 4 -1.59 -2.35 11.52
CA THR A 4 -1.08 -3.43 12.37
C THR A 4 -1.93 -3.60 13.59
N THR A 5 -2.39 -4.82 13.78
CA THR A 5 -3.21 -5.22 14.91
C THR A 5 -2.32 -5.55 16.12
N ILE A 6 -2.59 -4.91 17.27
CA ILE A 6 -1.92 -5.17 18.55
C ILE A 6 -2.88 -5.95 19.46
N GLY A 7 -2.66 -7.25 19.56
CA GLY A 7 -3.58 -8.18 20.22
C GLY A 7 -4.99 -8.07 19.61
N ASN A 8 -6.04 -8.18 20.42
CA ASN A 8 -7.42 -7.99 19.95
C ASN A 8 -8.00 -6.61 20.32
N LYS A 9 -7.14 -5.65 20.70
CA LYS A 9 -7.58 -4.39 21.32
C LYS A 9 -7.46 -3.19 20.39
N PHE A 10 -6.38 -3.10 19.62
CA PHE A 10 -6.08 -1.91 18.83
C PHE A 10 -5.55 -2.24 17.44
N VAL A 11 -5.81 -1.35 16.49
CA VAL A 11 -5.11 -1.31 15.20
C VAL A 11 -4.37 0.02 15.11
N VAL A 12 -3.08 -0.05 14.81
CA VAL A 12 -2.24 1.11 14.53
C VAL A 12 -2.19 1.31 13.02
N LEU A 13 -2.77 2.42 12.56
CA LEU A 13 -2.61 2.90 11.19
C LEU A 13 -1.36 3.77 11.17
N SER A 14 -0.36 3.44 10.35
CA SER A 14 0.92 4.14 10.30
C SER A 14 1.37 4.47 8.88
N ILE A 15 2.04 5.62 8.76
CA ILE A 15 2.79 6.03 7.58
C ILE A 15 4.25 6.10 7.99
N ASN A 16 5.07 5.34 7.28
CA ASN A 16 6.48 5.16 7.56
C ASN A 16 7.30 5.71 6.37
N VAL A 17 8.39 6.41 6.65
CA VAL A 17 9.42 6.74 5.63
C VAL A 17 10.43 5.61 5.58
N LEU A 18 10.82 5.24 4.38
CA LEU A 18 11.87 4.27 4.17
C LEU A 18 13.23 4.94 4.15
N LEU A 19 14.05 4.63 5.14
CA LEU A 19 15.41 5.11 5.25
C LEU A 19 16.33 3.93 5.57
N ALA A 20 17.29 3.66 4.69
CA ALA A 20 18.28 2.59 4.84
C ALA A 20 17.68 1.20 5.13
N GLY A 21 16.55 0.86 4.49
CA GLY A 21 15.86 -0.43 4.69
C GLY A 21 14.97 -0.48 5.96
N CYS A 22 14.96 0.58 6.76
CA CYS A 22 14.11 0.70 7.95
C CYS A 22 12.91 1.60 7.66
N GLY A 23 11.73 1.19 8.12
CA GLY A 23 10.55 2.04 8.13
C GLY A 23 10.52 2.87 9.41
N ILE A 24 10.67 4.18 9.29
CA ILE A 24 10.58 5.12 10.42
C ILE A 24 9.16 5.70 10.44
N PRO A 25 8.37 5.47 11.50
CA PRO A 25 7.01 6.03 11.59
C PRO A 25 7.07 7.55 11.71
N ILE A 26 6.39 8.24 10.78
CA ILE A 26 6.30 9.70 10.76
C ILE A 26 4.89 10.21 11.06
N ALA A 27 3.88 9.36 10.92
CA ALA A 27 2.51 9.66 11.34
C ALA A 27 1.77 8.36 11.68
N TRP A 28 0.96 8.39 12.75
CA TRP A 28 0.15 7.24 13.13
C TRP A 28 -1.17 7.65 13.79
N LEU A 29 -2.12 6.72 13.79
CA LEU A 29 -3.39 6.83 14.49
C LEU A 29 -3.75 5.46 15.07
N ILE A 30 -4.16 5.44 16.33
CA ILE A 30 -4.59 4.21 17.01
C ILE A 30 -6.12 4.16 17.00
N VAL A 31 -6.69 3.10 16.44
CA VAL A 31 -8.13 2.81 16.50
C VAL A 31 -8.38 1.55 17.33
N LYS A 32 -9.58 1.42 17.90
CA LYS A 32 -9.99 0.16 18.55
C LYS A 32 -10.13 -0.93 17.49
N ALA A 33 -9.61 -2.12 17.79
CA ALA A 33 -9.80 -3.30 16.94
C ALA A 33 -11.23 -3.84 17.07
N ASN A 34 -11.69 -4.55 16.03
CA ASN A 34 -12.99 -5.25 16.00
C ASN A 34 -14.22 -4.36 16.25
N GLN A 35 -14.09 -3.05 16.01
CA GLN A 35 -15.21 -2.11 16.09
C GLN A 35 -15.68 -1.74 14.68
N PRO A 36 -17.00 -1.67 14.44
CA PRO A 36 -17.54 -1.14 13.19
C PRO A 36 -17.04 0.28 12.95
N GLY A 37 -16.55 0.57 11.76
CA GLY A 37 -16.01 1.88 11.41
C GLY A 37 -15.32 1.88 10.06
N SER A 38 -14.98 3.07 9.58
CA SER A 38 -14.24 3.25 8.33
C SER A 38 -12.85 3.77 8.62
N TRP A 39 -11.83 3.15 8.00
CA TRP A 39 -10.47 3.67 8.03
C TRP A 39 -10.26 4.88 7.10
N LYS A 40 -11.21 5.17 6.21
CA LYS A 40 -11.10 6.26 5.22
C LYS A 40 -10.83 7.63 5.84
N PRO A 41 -11.60 8.12 6.84
CA PRO A 41 -11.34 9.44 7.43
C PRO A 41 -9.98 9.52 8.12
N HIS A 42 -9.53 8.41 8.72
CA HIS A 42 -8.24 8.33 9.41
C HIS A 42 -7.08 8.44 8.42
N TRP A 43 -7.12 7.70 7.32
CA TRP A 43 -6.10 7.78 6.28
C TRP A 43 -6.06 9.14 5.58
N GLN A 44 -7.23 9.70 5.25
CA GLN A 44 -7.31 11.05 4.67
C GLN A 44 -6.70 12.10 5.61
N LYS A 45 -6.96 12.01 6.92
CA LYS A 45 -6.37 12.91 7.91
C LYS A 45 -4.85 12.79 7.98
N LEU A 46 -4.32 11.56 7.97
CA LEU A 46 -2.87 11.32 8.01
C LEU A 46 -2.17 11.85 6.74
N ILE A 47 -2.73 11.55 5.55
CA ILE A 47 -2.18 12.00 4.27
C ILE A 47 -2.17 13.52 4.18
N ARG A 48 -3.28 14.20 4.55
CA ARG A 48 -3.35 15.67 4.52
C ARG A 48 -2.31 16.33 5.42
N LYS A 49 -2.17 15.85 6.66
CA LYS A 49 -1.17 16.37 7.60
C LYS A 49 0.26 16.20 7.08
N LEU A 50 0.55 15.06 6.46
CA LEU A 50 1.88 14.83 5.90
C LEU A 50 2.14 15.63 4.63
N LYS A 51 1.13 15.85 3.79
CA LYS A 51 1.25 16.70 2.59
C LYS A 51 1.71 18.12 2.94
N GLU A 52 1.27 18.67 4.06
CA GLU A 52 1.70 19.99 4.55
C GLU A 52 3.19 20.03 4.96
N ALA A 53 3.75 18.89 5.37
CA ALA A 53 5.13 18.79 5.83
C ALA A 53 6.12 18.34 4.75
N VAL A 54 5.66 17.67 3.70
CA VAL A 54 6.51 17.18 2.61
C VAL A 54 6.76 18.29 1.59
N PRO A 55 8.03 18.59 1.24
CA PRO A 55 8.34 19.58 0.21
C PRO A 55 7.73 19.24 -1.15
N ALA A 56 7.17 20.25 -1.84
CA ALA A 56 6.46 20.06 -3.11
C ALA A 56 7.34 19.50 -4.26
N GLY A 57 8.66 19.62 -4.17
CA GLY A 57 9.60 19.09 -5.17
C GLY A 57 9.94 17.61 -5.01
N TRP A 58 9.42 16.93 -3.98
CA TRP A 58 9.75 15.53 -3.72
C TRP A 58 8.80 14.59 -4.46
N THR A 59 9.37 13.58 -5.11
CA THR A 59 8.59 12.44 -5.61
C THR A 59 8.32 11.49 -4.46
N VAL A 60 7.04 11.34 -4.09
CA VAL A 60 6.61 10.45 -3.00
C VAL A 60 5.93 9.23 -3.59
N ILE A 61 6.45 8.05 -3.28
CA ILE A 61 5.84 6.76 -3.64
C ILE A 61 5.22 6.16 -2.39
N VAL A 62 3.97 5.71 -2.48
CA VAL A 62 3.18 5.25 -1.35
C VAL A 62 2.83 3.77 -1.51
N PRO A 63 3.69 2.86 -1.05
CA PRO A 63 3.39 1.43 -1.09
C PRO A 63 2.40 1.04 0.02
N ALA A 64 1.42 0.20 -0.33
CA ALA A 64 0.49 -0.40 0.63
C ALA A 64 0.08 -1.82 0.22
N ASP A 65 -0.29 -2.64 1.21
CA ASP A 65 -0.69 -4.04 0.99
C ASP A 65 -2.11 -4.20 0.43
N ARG A 66 -2.41 -5.40 -0.06
CA ARG A 66 -3.71 -5.82 -0.59
C ARG A 66 -4.88 -5.62 0.38
N GLY A 67 -4.62 -5.73 1.68
CA GLY A 67 -5.62 -5.48 2.71
C GLY A 67 -5.96 -3.99 2.91
N LEU A 68 -5.16 -3.07 2.37
CA LEU A 68 -5.39 -1.63 2.44
C LEU A 68 -5.94 -1.03 1.16
N TYR A 69 -5.93 -1.77 0.06
CA TYR A 69 -6.41 -1.25 -1.22
C TYR A 69 -7.87 -0.80 -1.12
N ALA A 70 -8.12 0.41 -1.60
CA ALA A 70 -9.47 0.91 -1.89
C ALA A 70 -9.39 1.96 -3.01
N PRO A 71 -10.41 2.08 -3.89
CA PRO A 71 -10.42 3.08 -4.96
C PRO A 71 -10.23 4.51 -4.45
N TRP A 72 -10.87 4.85 -3.31
CA TRP A 72 -10.71 6.17 -2.70
C TRP A 72 -9.30 6.42 -2.17
N LEU A 73 -8.57 5.38 -1.75
CA LEU A 73 -7.21 5.53 -1.23
C LEU A 73 -6.25 5.87 -2.36
N TYR A 74 -6.41 5.20 -3.50
CA TYR A 74 -5.69 5.52 -4.73
C TYR A 74 -5.88 6.99 -5.10
N GLN A 75 -7.13 7.45 -5.18
CA GLN A 75 -7.47 8.83 -5.52
C GLN A 75 -6.86 9.85 -4.55
N VAL A 76 -6.99 9.61 -3.24
CA VAL A 76 -6.46 10.54 -2.22
C VAL A 76 -4.94 10.66 -2.29
N ILE A 77 -4.22 9.59 -2.64
CA ILE A 77 -2.76 9.62 -2.82
C ILE A 77 -2.40 10.45 -4.05
N VAL A 78 -3.08 10.23 -5.18
CA VAL A 78 -2.86 11.00 -6.42
C VAL A 78 -3.20 12.49 -6.22
N GLU A 79 -4.32 12.80 -5.56
CA GLU A 79 -4.70 14.19 -5.19
C GLU A 79 -3.71 14.84 -4.22
N ALA A 80 -2.94 14.05 -3.47
CA ALA A 80 -1.84 14.55 -2.67
C ALA A 80 -0.61 14.95 -3.51
N GLY A 81 -0.58 14.64 -4.81
CA GLY A 81 0.59 14.78 -5.68
C GLY A 81 1.59 13.65 -5.49
N TRP A 82 1.16 12.52 -4.94
CA TRP A 82 1.99 11.35 -4.65
C TRP A 82 1.59 10.16 -5.52
N HIS A 83 2.46 9.17 -5.62
CA HIS A 83 2.28 8.02 -6.50
C HIS A 83 1.84 6.78 -5.71
N PRO A 84 0.60 6.28 -5.89
CA PRO A 84 0.18 5.04 -5.25
C PRO A 84 1.00 3.86 -5.76
N PHE A 85 1.36 2.95 -4.85
CA PHE A 85 1.94 1.63 -5.14
C PHE A 85 1.12 0.59 -4.37
N LEU A 86 -0.14 0.44 -4.75
CA LEU A 86 -1.12 -0.34 -3.98
C LEU A 86 -1.18 -1.76 -4.52
N ARG A 87 -0.76 -2.73 -3.70
CA ARG A 87 -0.96 -4.14 -4.03
C ARG A 87 -2.45 -4.46 -4.01
N ILE A 88 -2.90 -5.31 -4.93
CA ILE A 88 -4.26 -5.82 -4.99
C ILE A 88 -4.27 -7.35 -4.92
N ASN A 89 -5.44 -7.92 -4.66
CA ASN A 89 -5.66 -9.35 -4.84
C ASN A 89 -5.78 -9.69 -6.34
N GLN A 90 -5.61 -10.96 -6.70
CA GLN A 90 -5.80 -11.46 -8.06
C GLN A 90 -7.27 -11.49 -8.51
N GLN A 91 -8.20 -11.16 -7.61
CA GLN A 91 -9.62 -11.12 -7.92
C GLN A 91 -9.96 -9.84 -8.67
N GLY A 92 -10.53 -10.00 -9.87
CA GLY A 92 -11.01 -8.88 -10.67
C GLY A 92 -10.77 -9.09 -12.15
N LEU A 93 -11.21 -8.10 -12.92
CA LEU A 93 -11.03 -8.06 -14.36
C LEU A 93 -10.21 -6.83 -14.73
N VAL A 94 -9.44 -6.95 -15.80
CA VAL A 94 -8.57 -5.92 -16.35
C VAL A 94 -8.78 -5.81 -17.86
N LYS A 95 -8.54 -4.63 -18.40
CA LYS A 95 -8.47 -4.34 -19.83
C LYS A 95 -7.14 -3.68 -20.15
N ILE A 96 -6.36 -4.24 -21.07
CA ILE A 96 -5.07 -3.67 -21.52
C ILE A 96 -5.28 -2.49 -22.50
N SER A 97 -6.47 -2.37 -23.09
CA SER A 97 -6.87 -1.24 -23.92
C SER A 97 -8.27 -0.79 -23.53
N PRO A 98 -8.61 0.52 -23.59
CA PRO A 98 -9.98 1.00 -23.37
C PRO A 98 -11.02 0.24 -24.22
N HIS A 99 -10.64 -0.19 -25.42
CA HIS A 99 -11.47 -0.95 -26.36
C HIS A 99 -11.26 -2.48 -26.28
N GLY A 100 -10.37 -2.94 -25.41
CA GLY A 100 -10.08 -4.36 -25.21
C GLY A 100 -11.19 -5.11 -24.48
N GLN A 101 -11.07 -6.43 -24.47
CA GLN A 101 -11.95 -7.30 -23.69
C GLN A 101 -11.51 -7.35 -22.22
N TRP A 102 -12.49 -7.52 -21.34
CA TRP A 102 -12.21 -7.80 -19.94
C TRP A 102 -11.61 -9.20 -19.82
N GLN A 103 -10.45 -9.29 -19.18
CA GLN A 103 -9.80 -10.56 -18.86
C GLN A 103 -9.47 -10.63 -17.36
N PRO A 104 -9.34 -11.82 -16.78
CA PRO A 104 -8.88 -11.99 -15.40
C PRO A 104 -7.52 -11.34 -15.15
N LEU A 105 -7.30 -10.82 -13.94
CA LEU A 105 -6.02 -10.22 -13.54
C LEU A 105 -4.87 -11.22 -13.50
N ASP A 106 -5.14 -12.46 -13.12
CA ASP A 106 -4.17 -13.56 -13.09
C ASP A 106 -3.74 -14.05 -14.48
N ALA A 107 -4.49 -13.70 -15.54
CA ALA A 107 -4.08 -13.98 -16.91
C ALA A 107 -2.86 -13.17 -17.37
N LEU A 108 -2.53 -12.07 -16.68
CA LEU A 108 -1.38 -11.23 -17.04
C LEU A 108 -0.03 -11.87 -16.71
N VAL A 109 0.01 -12.70 -15.67
CA VAL A 109 1.22 -13.39 -15.20
C VAL A 109 0.79 -14.77 -14.73
N SER A 110 1.01 -15.77 -15.58
CA SER A 110 0.45 -17.12 -15.43
C SER A 110 1.44 -18.13 -14.84
N ALA A 111 2.73 -17.79 -14.76
CA ALA A 111 3.75 -18.66 -14.21
C ALA A 111 4.84 -17.90 -13.43
N PRO A 112 5.48 -18.53 -12.45
CA PRO A 112 6.67 -17.99 -11.80
C PRO A 112 7.79 -17.67 -12.80
N GLY A 113 8.55 -16.61 -12.53
CA GLY A 113 9.57 -16.05 -13.41
C GLY A 113 9.05 -15.01 -14.41
N GLN A 114 7.73 -14.79 -14.49
CA GLN A 114 7.14 -13.81 -15.39
C GLN A 114 6.94 -12.44 -14.72
N SER A 115 7.09 -11.39 -15.52
CA SER A 115 6.74 -10.02 -15.15
C SER A 115 6.04 -9.33 -16.29
N TRP A 116 5.12 -8.44 -15.97
CA TRP A 116 4.35 -7.68 -16.94
C TRP A 116 4.07 -6.27 -16.39
N SER A 117 4.08 -5.26 -17.26
CA SER A 117 3.74 -3.89 -16.91
C SER A 117 3.02 -3.21 -18.05
N GLY A 118 1.93 -2.49 -17.76
CA GLY A 118 1.22 -1.76 -18.79
C GLY A 118 0.13 -0.85 -18.24
N GLN A 119 -0.28 0.12 -19.07
CA GLN A 119 -1.48 0.90 -18.81
C GLN A 119 -2.72 0.03 -19.02
N VAL A 120 -3.66 0.13 -18.10
CA VAL A 120 -4.85 -0.70 -18.04
C VAL A 120 -6.05 0.07 -17.51
N VAL A 121 -7.22 -0.52 -17.70
CA VAL A 121 -8.41 -0.22 -16.89
C VAL A 121 -8.69 -1.44 -16.00
N CYS A 122 -8.53 -1.27 -14.70
CA CYS A 122 -8.82 -2.29 -13.69
C CYS A 122 -10.26 -2.18 -13.18
N PHE A 123 -10.86 -3.33 -12.86
CA PHE A 123 -12.19 -3.52 -12.26
C PHE A 123 -13.37 -3.12 -13.16
N LYS A 124 -14.37 -4.00 -13.27
CA LYS A 124 -15.55 -3.78 -14.13
C LYS A 124 -16.58 -2.83 -13.51
N THR A 125 -16.81 -2.92 -12.21
CA THR A 125 -17.88 -2.16 -11.51
C THR A 125 -17.49 -0.71 -11.24
N ASN A 126 -16.24 -0.47 -10.85
CA ASN A 126 -15.68 0.87 -10.63
C ASN A 126 -14.34 0.96 -11.39
N PRO A 127 -14.38 1.25 -12.70
CA PRO A 127 -13.19 1.24 -13.54
C PRO A 127 -12.13 2.24 -13.07
N LEU A 128 -10.89 1.76 -12.99
CA LEU A 128 -9.73 2.56 -12.62
C LEU A 128 -8.70 2.50 -13.76
N ALA A 129 -8.51 3.62 -14.46
CA ALA A 129 -7.40 3.80 -15.38
C ALA A 129 -6.10 3.99 -14.58
N CYS A 130 -5.14 3.10 -14.78
CA CYS A 130 -3.88 3.08 -14.04
C CYS A 130 -2.81 2.28 -14.80
N THR A 131 -1.58 2.28 -14.29
CA THR A 131 -0.57 1.29 -14.64
C THR A 131 -0.65 0.13 -13.67
N LEU A 132 -0.65 -1.08 -14.22
CA LEU A 132 -0.57 -2.31 -13.44
C LEU A 132 0.82 -2.93 -13.64
N LEU A 133 1.50 -3.16 -12.53
CA LEU A 133 2.78 -3.85 -12.44
C LEU A 133 2.51 -5.22 -11.86
N ALA A 134 2.79 -6.26 -12.63
CA ALA A 134 2.56 -7.64 -12.27
C ALA A 134 3.88 -8.41 -12.27
N ARG A 135 4.16 -9.17 -11.22
CA ARG A 135 5.41 -9.92 -11.08
C ARG A 135 5.20 -11.18 -10.28
N TRP A 136 5.66 -12.32 -10.80
CA TRP A 136 5.65 -13.58 -10.08
C TRP A 136 7.09 -14.09 -9.96
N ASP A 137 7.72 -13.90 -8.81
CA ASP A 137 9.04 -14.45 -8.57
C ASP A 137 8.97 -15.90 -8.06
N SER A 138 9.96 -16.71 -8.42
CA SER A 138 10.09 -18.10 -7.97
C SER A 138 10.18 -18.15 -6.43
N GLY A 139 9.34 -18.98 -5.81
CA GLY A 139 9.27 -19.13 -4.34
C GLY A 139 8.08 -18.42 -3.70
N TYR A 140 7.35 -17.57 -4.43
CA TYR A 140 6.08 -16.99 -3.98
C TYR A 140 4.88 -17.79 -4.50
N GLN A 141 3.88 -18.00 -3.63
CA GLN A 141 2.65 -18.72 -3.97
C GLN A 141 1.74 -17.93 -4.93
N GLU A 142 1.77 -16.61 -4.86
CA GLU A 142 0.92 -15.71 -5.64
C GLU A 142 1.75 -14.56 -6.23
N PRO A 143 1.42 -14.08 -7.44
CA PRO A 143 2.04 -12.90 -8.02
C PRO A 143 1.74 -11.63 -7.21
N TRP A 144 2.64 -10.67 -7.31
CA TRP A 144 2.40 -9.29 -6.92
C TRP A 144 1.70 -8.57 -8.06
N LEU A 145 0.53 -8.02 -7.77
CA LEU A 145 -0.21 -7.13 -8.65
C LEU A 145 -0.26 -5.77 -7.96
N VAL A 146 0.36 -4.75 -8.55
CA VAL A 146 0.52 -3.42 -7.94
C VAL A 146 -0.02 -2.37 -8.89
N LEU A 147 -0.90 -1.52 -8.37
CA LEU A 147 -1.48 -0.40 -9.10
C LEU A 147 -0.71 0.90 -8.81
N THR A 148 -0.41 1.65 -9.87
CA THR A 148 0.24 2.96 -9.79
C THR A 148 -0.26 3.91 -10.88
N ASP A 149 -0.07 5.21 -10.68
CA ASP A 149 -0.35 6.27 -11.65
C ASP A 149 0.86 6.56 -12.56
N LEU A 150 2.05 6.11 -12.17
CA LEU A 150 3.27 6.26 -12.96
C LEU A 150 3.18 5.49 -14.29
N SER A 151 3.88 5.97 -15.30
CA SER A 151 3.98 5.25 -16.58
C SER A 151 4.72 3.92 -16.40
N PRO A 152 4.43 2.89 -17.22
CA PRO A 152 5.11 1.59 -17.14
C PRO A 152 6.64 1.69 -17.28
N GLN A 153 7.15 2.73 -17.95
CA GLN A 153 8.59 2.95 -18.14
C GLN A 153 9.27 3.59 -16.92
N MET A 154 8.49 4.20 -16.02
CA MET A 154 8.99 4.91 -14.84
C MET A 154 8.81 4.10 -13.55
N ALA A 155 8.23 2.90 -13.61
CA ALA A 155 7.82 2.16 -12.43
C ALA A 155 8.15 0.67 -12.57
N ASP A 156 8.71 0.09 -11.51
CA ASP A 156 9.02 -1.34 -11.44
C ASP A 156 8.31 -1.97 -10.24
N ALA A 157 7.74 -3.17 -10.44
CA ALA A 157 7.13 -3.96 -9.37
C ALA A 157 8.10 -4.21 -8.20
N LEU A 158 9.41 -4.25 -8.45
CA LEU A 158 10.46 -4.40 -7.44
C LEU A 158 10.44 -3.29 -6.39
N TRP A 159 9.95 -2.09 -6.73
CA TRP A 159 9.85 -0.99 -5.77
C TRP A 159 8.88 -1.31 -4.63
N TYR A 160 7.89 -2.17 -4.89
CA TYR A 160 7.03 -2.71 -3.84
C TYR A 160 7.81 -3.59 -2.86
N GLY A 161 8.82 -4.33 -3.33
CA GLY A 161 9.68 -5.19 -2.53
C GLY A 161 10.60 -4.43 -1.55
N LEU A 162 10.78 -3.11 -1.73
CA LEU A 162 11.56 -2.27 -0.81
C LEU A 162 10.82 -1.97 0.51
N ARG A 163 9.56 -2.39 0.63
CA ARG A 163 8.79 -2.20 1.86
C ARG A 163 9.42 -3.05 2.99
N PRO A 164 9.67 -2.49 4.18
CA PRO A 164 10.15 -3.25 5.30
C PRO A 164 9.02 -4.18 5.72
N SER A 165 9.37 -5.38 6.17
CA SER A 165 8.39 -6.18 6.90
C SER A 165 7.84 -5.34 8.06
N THR A 166 6.54 -5.47 8.33
CA THR A 166 5.92 -4.92 9.54
C THR A 166 6.76 -5.28 10.77
N ASP A 167 7.28 -6.51 10.83
CA ASP A 167 8.15 -6.98 11.92
C ASP A 167 9.41 -6.15 12.16
N CYS A 168 10.02 -5.56 11.13
CA CYS A 168 11.19 -4.70 11.30
C CYS A 168 10.82 -3.35 11.93
N VAL A 169 9.70 -2.75 11.49
CA VAL A 169 9.20 -1.46 12.03
C VAL A 169 8.73 -1.61 13.48
N TYR A 170 8.06 -2.73 13.80
CA TYR A 170 7.54 -2.95 15.16
C TYR A 170 8.56 -3.51 16.15
N ARG A 171 9.68 -4.10 15.71
CA ARG A 171 10.73 -4.54 16.63
C ARG A 171 11.32 -3.36 17.41
N ASP A 172 11.50 -2.24 16.73
CA ASP A 172 12.04 -1.02 17.34
C ASP A 172 10.95 -0.23 18.08
N LEU A 173 9.72 -0.19 17.56
CA LEU A 173 8.58 0.40 18.29
C LEU A 173 8.21 -0.38 19.56
N LYS A 174 8.27 -1.72 19.57
CA LYS A 174 8.02 -2.50 20.79
C LYS A 174 9.04 -2.16 21.88
N LYS A 175 10.30 -1.93 21.52
CA LYS A 175 11.33 -1.51 22.47
C LYS A 175 11.10 -0.08 22.99
N SER A 176 10.64 0.85 22.15
CA SER A 176 10.43 2.24 22.57
C SER A 176 9.09 2.48 23.30
N TYR A 177 8.00 1.78 22.93
CA TYR A 177 6.71 1.87 23.62
C TYR A 177 6.73 1.20 25.01
N LEU A 178 7.45 0.09 25.20
CA LEU A 178 7.64 -0.52 26.53
C LEU A 178 8.51 0.32 27.46
N GLY A 179 9.29 1.28 26.94
CA GLY A 179 10.05 2.23 27.76
C GLY A 179 9.25 3.44 28.27
N LEU A 180 8.04 3.67 27.74
CA LEU A 180 7.22 4.86 28.05
C LEU A 180 5.99 4.55 28.92
N PHE A 181 5.77 3.29 29.30
CA PHE A 181 4.84 2.93 30.37
C PHE A 181 5.68 2.40 31.54
N PRO A 182 5.91 3.19 32.61
CA PRO A 182 6.42 2.60 33.83
C PRO A 182 5.39 1.57 34.32
N ASP A 183 5.83 0.31 34.40
CA ASP A 183 5.12 -0.79 35.06
C ASP A 183 4.89 -0.45 36.54
N LYS A 184 3.90 0.38 36.87
CA LYS A 184 3.29 0.44 38.20
C LYS A 184 1.86 0.96 38.13
N LEU A 185 0.91 0.03 38.12
CA LEU A 185 -0.35 0.21 38.82
C LEU A 185 -0.57 -1.04 39.69
N HIS A 186 -0.35 -0.84 40.99
CA HIS A 186 -0.86 -1.71 42.06
C HIS A 186 -2.39 -1.63 42.11
#